data_AF-A0A1R2BKT4-F1
#
_entry.id   AF-A0A1R2BKT4-F1
#
_cell.length_a   1.000
_cell.length_b   1.000
_cell.length_c   1.000
_cell.angle_alpha   90.00
_cell.angle_beta   90.00
_cell.angle_gamma   90.00
#
_symmetry.space_group_name_H-M   'P 1'
#
loop_
_entity.id
_entity.type
_entity.pdbx_description
1 polymer ?
#
loop_
_entity_poly.entity_id
_entity_poly.type
_entity_poly.pdbx_seq_one_letter_code
_entity_poly.pdbx_strand_id
1 'polypeptide(L)'
;MKSTVEVKKVVEFIISCEYNHPMISQACSELSIDQQHLLPKSISEFATDPNLPGNRDLAELYSQHYEARRRAKIVILAKYLLENNYINPSQLSEYSISRSLSSTNAQRPKSSNSARPEQLEILKKSIIKKLNVENNLKKIKTEEENRRKNFENKLYTKSCRNNKKALNLKKIHFEKHDQRVKEILQKKHKNQEEHEKYALSLMKIQKSGYKTFSNSFQSGDKPQTPGKNISRLKNIEINDSIDKQLDEIKLRMEKSAERAKKVLNEKALSGNLLSTNTNKVRMIKEGLSIETEKKNIEKLFKIKKDLMESNKRREELLYKEKKRIRQNMKNQEMKSFAMQKEIEKAQADKERIFEEKSELKEKMKKEIKGVIDIGYQAMSYKAQMRKRDQEMNFNRLQKESFTAREKRLEKIRLTESLNRSKGESDIKKIKDRLEAEIRTDMGNNNRIFL
;
A
#
# COMPACT_ATOMS: atom_id res chain seq x y z
N MET A 1 12.74 27.31 0.94
CA MET A 1 12.80 25.86 1.31
C MET A 1 14.18 25.35 0.94
N LYS A 2 14.99 24.92 1.91
CA LYS A 2 16.35 24.37 1.68
C LYS A 2 16.27 23.05 0.89
N SER A 3 17.31 22.74 0.12
CA SER A 3 17.32 21.66 -0.89
C SER A 3 17.22 20.27 -0.25
N THR A 4 16.53 19.32 -0.91
CA THR A 4 16.46 17.92 -0.47
C THR A 4 17.83 17.24 -0.40
N VAL A 5 18.83 17.77 -1.11
CA VAL A 5 20.21 17.30 -1.11
C VAL A 5 20.94 17.71 0.18
N GLU A 6 20.70 18.93 0.67
CA GLU A 6 21.33 19.45 1.90
C GLU A 6 20.84 18.69 3.14
N VAL A 7 19.54 18.38 3.19
CA VAL A 7 18.95 17.57 4.26
C VAL A 7 19.60 16.18 4.30
N LYS A 8 19.87 15.56 3.14
CA LYS A 8 20.53 14.24 3.10
C LYS A 8 21.95 14.28 3.67
N LYS A 9 22.75 15.30 3.32
CA LYS A 9 24.11 15.47 3.85
C LYS A 9 24.11 15.59 5.38
N VAL A 10 23.15 16.34 5.94
CA VAL A 10 23.02 16.49 7.39
C VAL A 10 22.53 15.20 8.06
N VAL A 11 21.63 14.44 7.43
CA VAL A 11 21.24 13.11 7.94
C VAL A 11 22.43 12.16 7.97
N GLU A 12 23.26 12.14 6.93
CA GLU A 12 24.48 11.32 6.88
C GLU A 12 25.47 11.73 7.98
N PHE A 13 25.64 13.02 8.22
CA PHE A 13 26.43 13.54 9.33
C PHE A 13 25.90 13.07 10.70
N ILE A 14 24.60 13.20 10.96
CA ILE A 14 23.95 12.76 12.21
C ILE A 14 24.23 11.28 12.48
N ILE A 15 24.14 10.44 11.45
CA ILE A 15 24.42 9.00 11.54
C ILE A 15 25.91 8.76 11.79
N SER A 16 26.80 9.51 11.11
CA SER A 16 28.26 9.34 11.23
C SER A 16 28.80 9.68 12.62
N CYS A 17 28.14 10.60 13.34
CA CYS A 17 28.49 10.97 14.71
C CYS A 17 27.78 10.11 15.75
N GLU A 18 27.18 8.99 15.35
CA GLU A 18 26.42 8.08 16.23
C GLU A 18 25.38 8.83 17.09
N TYR A 19 24.77 9.88 16.54
CA TYR A 19 23.78 10.72 17.22
C TYR A 19 24.30 11.46 18.47
N ASN A 20 25.58 11.40 18.80
CA ASN A 20 26.16 11.89 20.06
C ASN A 20 26.83 13.27 19.94
N HIS A 21 26.64 13.97 18.83
CA HIS A 21 27.22 15.29 18.63
C HIS A 21 26.53 16.33 19.55
N PRO A 22 27.27 17.27 20.19
CA PRO A 22 26.68 18.26 21.10
C PRO A 22 25.53 19.07 20.49
N MET A 23 25.68 19.47 19.21
CA MET A 23 24.62 20.18 18.49
C MET A 23 23.38 19.31 18.21
N ILE A 24 23.55 18.00 18.10
CA ILE A 24 22.42 17.06 17.97
C ILE A 24 21.68 16.98 19.31
N SER A 25 22.41 16.80 20.42
CA SER A 25 21.82 16.78 21.77
C SER A 25 21.09 18.08 22.10
N GLN A 26 21.67 19.22 21.75
CA GLN A 26 21.02 20.52 21.91
C GLN A 26 19.72 20.61 21.08
N ALA A 27 19.78 20.28 19.79
CA ALA A 27 18.60 20.31 18.93
C ALA A 27 17.53 19.29 19.35
N CYS A 28 17.91 18.13 19.89
CA CYS A 28 17.01 17.17 20.51
C CYS A 28 16.28 17.74 21.72
N SER A 29 17.01 18.44 22.60
CA SER A 29 16.43 19.14 23.75
C SER A 29 15.43 20.21 23.30
N GLU A 30 15.81 21.06 22.34
CA GLU A 30 14.97 22.13 21.79
C GLU A 30 13.71 21.60 21.09
N LEU A 31 13.80 20.44 20.43
CA LEU A 31 12.67 19.78 19.75
C LEU A 31 11.86 18.84 20.67
N SER A 32 12.23 18.70 21.95
CA SER A 32 11.62 17.72 22.86
C SER A 32 11.67 16.28 22.32
N ILE A 33 12.76 15.93 21.63
CA ILE A 33 13.03 14.59 21.11
C ILE A 33 14.05 13.91 22.02
N ASP A 34 13.62 12.86 22.72
CA ASP A 34 14.54 12.00 23.46
C ASP A 34 15.57 11.37 22.49
N GLN A 35 16.85 11.54 22.81
CA GLN A 35 17.99 11.06 22.02
C GLN A 35 17.98 9.53 21.88
N GLN A 36 17.44 8.79 22.86
CA GLN A 36 17.28 7.33 22.75
C GLN A 36 16.35 6.93 21.59
N HIS A 37 15.40 7.79 21.21
CA HIS A 37 14.51 7.53 20.09
C HIS A 37 15.18 7.66 18.72
N LEU A 38 16.42 8.15 18.65
CA LEU A 38 17.21 8.22 17.42
C LEU A 38 18.02 6.94 17.17
N LEU A 39 18.12 6.06 18.16
CA LEU A 39 18.84 4.80 18.05
C LEU A 39 17.99 3.71 17.38
N PRO A 40 18.61 2.90 16.51
CA PRO A 40 17.96 1.71 15.97
C PRO A 40 17.71 0.70 17.10
N LYS A 41 16.57 0.01 17.03
CA LYS A 41 16.19 -1.07 17.96
C LYS A 41 16.09 -2.39 17.21
N SER A 42 16.55 -3.46 17.85
CA SER A 42 16.47 -4.80 17.29
C SER A 42 15.03 -5.32 17.27
N ILE A 43 14.68 -6.18 16.31
CA ILE A 43 13.31 -6.78 16.25
C ILE A 43 13.01 -7.56 17.54
N SER A 44 14.03 -8.17 18.14
CA SER A 44 13.94 -8.89 19.42
C SER A 44 13.42 -8.04 20.58
N GLU A 45 13.63 -6.72 20.58
CA GLU A 45 13.09 -5.83 21.60
C GLU A 45 11.57 -5.62 21.51
N PHE A 46 10.96 -6.01 20.38
CA PHE A 46 9.52 -5.92 20.16
C PHE A 46 8.80 -7.26 20.30
N ALA A 47 9.53 -8.36 20.52
CA ALA A 47 8.97 -9.68 20.74
C ALA A 47 8.73 -9.90 22.24
N THR A 48 7.47 -10.12 22.62
CA THR A 48 7.08 -10.33 24.03
C THR A 48 7.17 -11.80 24.48
N ASP A 49 7.13 -12.75 23.54
CA ASP A 49 7.25 -14.19 23.78
C ASP A 49 7.59 -14.93 22.46
N PRO A 50 8.80 -15.51 22.31
CA PRO A 50 9.22 -16.19 21.08
C PRO A 50 8.37 -17.42 20.73
N ASN A 51 7.58 -17.96 21.67
CA ASN A 51 6.81 -19.19 21.47
C ASN A 51 5.35 -18.97 21.05
N LEU A 52 4.86 -17.72 21.02
CA LEU A 52 3.48 -17.42 20.62
C LEU A 52 3.35 -17.40 19.09
N PRO A 53 2.42 -18.18 18.48
CA PRO A 53 2.18 -18.10 17.05
C PRO A 53 1.65 -16.71 16.66
N GLY A 54 2.27 -16.09 15.66
CA GLY A 54 1.96 -14.73 15.19
C GLY A 54 2.72 -13.60 15.90
N ASN A 55 3.50 -13.89 16.94
CA ASN A 55 4.28 -12.85 17.62
C ASN A 55 5.41 -12.29 16.74
N ARG A 56 6.00 -13.12 15.89
CA ARG A 56 7.07 -12.70 14.97
C ARG A 56 6.57 -11.67 13.94
N ASP A 57 5.40 -11.91 13.35
CA ASP A 57 4.81 -11.01 12.35
C ASP A 57 4.40 -9.67 13.00
N LEU A 58 3.90 -9.73 14.24
CA LEU A 58 3.53 -8.55 15.01
C LEU A 58 4.75 -7.73 15.45
N ALA A 59 5.82 -8.39 15.90
CA ALA A 59 7.09 -7.76 16.24
C ALA A 59 7.75 -7.11 15.02
N GLU A 60 7.66 -7.74 13.84
CA GLU A 60 8.13 -7.16 12.59
C GLU A 60 7.34 -5.89 12.23
N LEU A 61 6.01 -5.93 12.35
CA LEU A 61 5.16 -4.76 12.10
C LEU A 61 5.49 -3.60 13.05
N TYR A 62 5.66 -3.88 14.34
CA TYR A 62 6.06 -2.86 15.32
C TYR A 62 7.46 -2.31 15.05
N SER A 63 8.41 -3.15 14.69
CA SER A 63 9.76 -2.74 14.30
C SER A 63 9.72 -1.80 13.09
N GLN A 64 8.94 -2.13 12.05
CA GLN A 64 8.78 -1.28 10.87
C GLN A 64 8.15 0.09 11.21
N HIS A 65 7.13 0.12 12.08
CA HIS A 65 6.54 1.38 12.53
C HIS A 65 7.51 2.22 13.36
N TYR A 66 8.28 1.58 14.25
CA TYR A 66 9.32 2.25 15.02
C TYR A 66 10.39 2.85 14.10
N GLU A 67 10.89 2.07 13.14
CA GLU A 67 11.86 2.49 12.12
C GLU A 67 11.37 3.71 11.32
N ALA A 68 10.12 3.67 10.86
CA ALA A 68 9.53 4.78 10.12
C ALA A 68 9.45 6.07 10.96
N ARG A 69 9.03 5.96 12.23
CA ARG A 69 8.99 7.10 13.15
C ARG A 69 10.37 7.64 13.46
N ARG A 70 11.36 6.77 13.65
CA ARG A 70 12.76 7.16 13.89
C ARG A 70 13.31 7.94 12.72
N ARG A 71 13.16 7.42 11.49
CA ARG A 71 13.61 8.11 10.26
C ARG A 71 12.95 9.49 10.12
N ALA A 72 11.66 9.60 10.44
CA ALA A 72 10.97 10.89 10.43
C ALA A 72 11.58 11.88 11.45
N LYS A 73 11.87 11.44 12.68
CA LYS A 73 12.53 12.26 13.71
C LYS A 73 13.92 12.73 13.28
N ILE A 74 14.72 11.84 12.67
CA ILE A 74 16.05 12.19 12.16
C ILE A 74 15.96 13.26 11.05
N VAL A 75 14.95 13.17 10.16
CA VAL A 75 14.75 14.17 9.10
C VAL A 75 14.27 15.52 9.68
N ILE A 76 13.41 15.51 10.69
CA ILE A 76 12.98 16.73 11.38
C ILE A 76 14.19 17.42 12.04
N LEU A 77 15.01 16.64 12.75
CA LEU A 77 16.23 17.10 13.37
C LEU A 77 17.21 17.70 12.34
N ALA A 78 17.44 17.00 11.22
CA ALA A 78 18.31 17.48 10.15
C ALA A 78 17.81 18.80 9.54
N LYS A 79 16.50 18.96 9.36
CA LYS A 79 15.92 20.24 8.90
C LYS A 79 16.10 21.34 9.92
N TYR A 80 15.90 21.05 11.20
CA TYR A 80 16.06 22.01 12.28
C TYR A 80 17.51 22.51 12.40
N LEU A 81 18.48 21.60 12.34
CA LEU A 81 19.92 21.93 12.34
C LEU A 81 20.30 22.80 11.14
N LEU A 82 19.67 22.57 9.99
CA LEU A 82 19.84 23.41 8.81
C LEU A 82 19.19 24.77 8.98
N GLU A 83 17.93 24.84 9.39
CA GLU A 83 17.15 26.09 9.49
C GLU A 83 17.77 27.08 10.47
N ASN A 84 18.31 26.59 11.59
CA ASN A 84 19.00 27.41 12.59
C ASN A 84 20.49 27.63 12.29
N ASN A 85 20.99 27.18 11.14
CA ASN A 85 22.38 27.29 10.71
C ASN A 85 23.40 26.72 11.73
N TYR A 86 22.98 25.77 12.57
CA TYR A 86 23.89 25.05 13.46
C TYR A 86 24.92 24.23 12.68
N ILE A 87 24.56 23.77 11.48
CA ILE A 87 25.44 23.01 10.59
C ILE A 87 25.39 23.59 9.18
N ASN A 88 26.55 23.80 8.57
CA ASN A 88 26.67 24.22 7.19
C ASN A 88 27.00 23.02 6.26
N PRO A 89 26.10 22.63 5.33
CA PRO A 89 26.30 21.52 4.40
C PRO A 89 27.54 21.63 3.51
N SER A 90 28.05 22.84 3.28
CA SER A 90 29.26 23.05 2.47
C SER A 90 30.54 22.71 3.23
N GLN A 91 30.49 22.66 4.57
CA GLN A 91 31.61 22.30 5.44
C GLN A 91 31.61 20.81 5.80
N LEU A 92 30.46 20.14 5.64
CA LEU A 92 30.40 18.69 5.71
C LEU A 92 31.12 18.13 4.48
N SER A 93 32.29 17.53 4.70
CA SER A 93 32.98 16.79 3.65
C SER A 93 32.03 15.76 3.04
N GLU A 94 32.18 15.47 1.75
CA GLU A 94 31.57 14.28 1.17
C GLU A 94 32.21 13.08 1.87
N TYR A 95 31.64 12.65 2.98
CA TYR A 95 31.91 11.36 3.60
C TYR A 95 31.42 10.31 2.62
N SER A 96 32.25 10.02 1.62
CA SER A 96 32.15 8.80 0.86
C SER A 96 32.21 7.68 1.89
N ILE A 97 31.08 7.03 2.15
CA ILE A 97 31.07 5.75 2.84
C ILE A 97 31.96 4.84 1.99
N SER A 98 33.20 4.64 2.45
CA SER A 98 34.20 3.79 1.84
C SER A 98 33.71 2.36 1.90
N ARG A 99 32.81 1.97 0.97
CA ARG A 99 32.73 0.58 0.55
C ARG A 99 34.03 0.30 -0.18
N SER A 100 34.96 -0.29 0.58
CA SER A 100 36.09 -1.04 0.05
C SER A 100 35.57 -2.04 -0.97
N LEU A 101 35.62 -1.65 -2.24
CA LEU A 101 35.73 -2.53 -3.38
C LEU A 101 36.99 -2.06 -4.10
N SER A 102 38.09 -2.75 -3.80
CA SER A 102 39.36 -2.64 -4.49
C SER A 102 39.15 -2.54 -6.01
N SER A 103 39.45 -1.37 -6.57
CA SER A 103 39.73 -1.24 -8.00
C SER A 103 41.05 -0.50 -8.17
N THR A 104 41.98 -1.22 -8.75
CA THR A 104 43.32 -0.82 -9.16
C THR A 104 43.27 0.19 -10.31
N ASN A 105 44.37 0.91 -10.46
CA ASN A 105 44.77 1.81 -11.55
C ASN A 105 44.37 3.29 -11.48
N ALA A 106 45.17 4.03 -10.71
CA ALA A 106 45.48 5.43 -10.99
C ALA A 106 46.71 5.52 -11.91
N GLN A 107 46.50 5.60 -13.22
CA GLN A 107 47.44 6.28 -14.13
C GLN A 107 46.63 6.99 -15.22
N ARG A 108 46.54 8.32 -15.12
CA ARG A 108 45.97 9.19 -16.14
C ARG A 108 47.09 10.07 -16.69
N PRO A 109 47.48 9.94 -17.97
CA PRO A 109 48.37 10.92 -18.58
C PRO A 109 47.58 12.20 -18.91
N LYS A 110 48.20 13.35 -18.68
CA LYS A 110 47.74 14.65 -19.15
C LYS A 110 47.94 14.71 -20.67
N SER A 111 46.87 14.87 -21.44
CA SER A 111 46.97 15.07 -22.90
C SER A 111 46.92 16.55 -23.25
N SER A 112 47.95 16.98 -23.98
CA SER A 112 48.07 18.25 -24.67
C SER A 112 47.05 18.39 -25.81
N ASN A 113 46.64 19.64 -26.06
CA ASN A 113 45.77 20.04 -27.16
C ASN A 113 46.41 19.72 -28.51
N SER A 114 45.71 18.94 -29.33
CA SER A 114 45.89 18.86 -30.78
C SER A 114 44.51 18.72 -31.40
N ALA A 115 44.04 19.80 -32.02
CA ALA A 115 42.75 19.86 -32.68
C ALA A 115 42.75 18.94 -33.92
N ARG A 116 42.03 17.81 -33.83
CA ARG A 116 41.76 16.91 -34.97
C ARG A 116 40.25 16.88 -35.30
N PRO A 117 39.86 16.87 -36.59
CA PRO A 117 38.46 16.84 -37.04
C PRO A 117 37.61 15.68 -36.45
N GLU A 118 38.23 14.54 -36.14
CA GLU A 118 37.55 13.38 -35.54
C GLU A 118 37.00 13.64 -34.13
N GLN A 119 37.67 14.50 -33.34
CA GLN A 119 37.20 14.83 -31.99
C GLN A 119 35.91 15.67 -32.02
N LEU A 120 35.75 16.52 -33.05
CA LEU A 120 34.54 17.31 -33.26
C LEU A 120 33.34 16.44 -33.64
N GLU A 121 33.53 15.37 -34.42
CA GLU A 121 32.45 14.42 -34.72
C GLU A 121 32.01 13.63 -33.50
N ILE A 122 32.97 13.17 -32.67
CA ILE A 122 32.67 12.50 -31.41
C ILE A 122 31.89 13.45 -30.48
N LEU A 123 32.30 14.73 -30.42
CA LEU A 123 31.59 15.74 -29.63
C LEU A 123 30.17 15.97 -30.15
N LYS A 124 29.98 16.14 -31.47
CA LYS A 124 28.65 16.30 -32.10
C LYS A 124 27.73 15.10 -31.81
N LYS A 125 28.23 13.87 -31.97
CA LYS A 125 27.47 12.65 -31.62
C LYS A 125 27.11 12.62 -30.13
N SER A 126 28.00 13.07 -29.25
CA SER A 126 27.74 13.15 -27.80
C SER A 126 26.66 14.18 -27.45
N ILE A 127 26.67 15.35 -28.13
CA ILE A 127 25.70 16.43 -27.94
C ILE A 127 24.31 15.99 -28.42
N ILE A 128 24.22 15.37 -29.61
CA ILE A 128 22.97 14.82 -30.14
C ILE A 128 22.41 13.76 -29.18
N LYS A 129 23.26 12.87 -28.65
CA LYS A 129 22.84 11.86 -27.67
C LYS A 129 22.30 12.49 -26.38
N LYS A 130 22.94 13.55 -25.87
CA LYS A 130 22.46 14.30 -24.69
C LYS A 130 21.11 14.97 -24.96
N LEU A 131 20.96 15.64 -26.11
CA LEU A 131 19.69 16.27 -26.52
C LEU A 131 18.55 15.25 -26.66
N ASN A 132 18.82 14.07 -27.23
CA ASN A 132 17.84 13.00 -27.33
C ASN A 132 17.44 12.45 -25.95
N VAL A 133 18.39 12.30 -25.02
CA VAL A 133 18.08 11.91 -23.64
C VAL A 133 17.21 12.97 -22.96
N GLU A 134 17.53 14.25 -23.13
CA GLU A 134 16.75 15.35 -22.55
C GLU A 134 15.32 15.42 -23.12
N ASN A 135 15.15 15.24 -24.43
CA ASN A 135 13.86 15.19 -25.09
C ASN A 135 13.04 13.97 -24.63
N ASN A 136 13.67 12.81 -24.49
CA ASN A 136 13.01 11.62 -23.94
C ASN A 136 12.58 11.83 -22.48
N LEU A 137 13.41 12.47 -21.66
CA LEU A 137 13.05 12.82 -20.29
C LEU A 137 11.87 13.81 -20.21
N LYS A 138 11.84 14.82 -21.10
CA LYS A 138 10.69 15.73 -21.22
C LYS A 138 9.42 14.97 -21.60
N LYS A 139 9.50 14.06 -22.57
CA LYS A 139 8.37 13.22 -23.01
C LYS A 139 7.84 12.33 -21.88
N ILE A 140 8.74 11.67 -21.13
CA ILE A 140 8.37 10.84 -19.98
C ILE A 140 7.70 11.67 -18.89
N LYS A 141 8.23 12.87 -18.56
CA LYS A 141 7.60 13.77 -17.59
C LYS A 141 6.19 14.18 -17.98
N THR A 142 5.97 14.56 -19.25
CA THR A 142 4.62 14.91 -19.73
C THR A 142 3.67 13.72 -19.71
N GLU A 143 4.16 12.50 -19.98
CA GLU A 143 3.33 11.30 -19.95
C GLU A 143 2.95 10.91 -18.51
N GLU A 144 3.87 11.01 -17.55
CA GLU A 144 3.57 10.81 -16.13
C GLU A 144 2.58 11.86 -15.60
N GLU A 145 2.75 13.13 -15.95
CA GLU A 145 1.83 14.19 -15.51
C GLU A 145 0.42 13.97 -16.07
N ASN A 146 0.31 13.54 -17.33
CA ASN A 146 -0.97 13.19 -17.94
C ASN A 146 -1.60 11.93 -17.30
N ARG A 147 -0.79 10.92 -16.96
CA ARG A 147 -1.27 9.73 -16.22
C ARG A 147 -1.77 10.13 -14.83
N ARG A 148 -1.07 11.02 -14.14
CA ARG A 148 -1.46 11.53 -12.82
C ARG A 148 -2.77 12.31 -12.89
N LYS A 149 -2.90 13.28 -13.81
CA LYS A 149 -4.14 14.03 -14.04
C LYS A 149 -5.32 13.11 -14.36
N ASN A 150 -5.11 12.09 -15.21
CA ASN A 150 -6.14 11.10 -15.51
C ASN A 150 -6.55 10.26 -14.30
N PHE A 151 -5.60 9.91 -13.43
CA PHE A 151 -5.91 9.17 -12.20
C PHE A 151 -6.67 10.03 -11.18
N GLU A 152 -6.25 11.28 -10.99
CA GLU A 152 -6.93 12.26 -10.14
C GLU A 152 -8.37 12.51 -10.62
N ASN A 153 -8.59 12.70 -11.92
CA ASN A 153 -9.94 12.82 -12.49
C ASN A 153 -10.81 11.57 -12.29
N LYS A 154 -10.23 10.36 -12.39
CA LYS A 154 -10.94 9.10 -12.09
C LYS A 154 -11.32 8.98 -10.61
N LEU A 155 -10.47 9.45 -9.70
CA LEU A 155 -10.78 9.49 -8.27
C LEU A 155 -11.87 10.50 -7.96
N TYR A 156 -11.77 11.70 -8.52
CA TYR A 156 -12.76 12.76 -8.34
C TYR A 156 -14.15 12.32 -8.82
N THR A 157 -14.24 11.76 -10.03
CA THR A 157 -15.52 11.24 -10.57
C THR A 157 -16.11 10.09 -9.75
N LYS A 158 -15.27 9.18 -9.20
CA LYS A 158 -15.74 8.15 -8.24
C LYS A 158 -16.28 8.77 -6.96
N SER A 159 -15.61 9.78 -6.41
CA SER A 159 -16.04 10.51 -5.23
C SER A 159 -17.39 11.19 -5.44
N CYS A 160 -17.56 11.94 -6.55
CA CYS A 160 -18.82 12.58 -6.91
C CYS A 160 -19.98 11.58 -7.05
N ARG A 161 -19.74 10.42 -7.68
CA ARG A 161 -20.75 9.35 -7.80
C ARG A 161 -21.16 8.77 -6.44
N ASN A 162 -20.22 8.56 -5.54
CA ASN A 162 -20.49 8.05 -4.20
C ASN A 162 -21.26 9.08 -3.35
N ASN A 163 -20.86 10.35 -3.40
CA ASN A 163 -21.59 11.42 -2.72
C ASN A 163 -23.02 11.57 -3.24
N LYS A 164 -23.24 11.49 -4.55
CA LYS A 164 -24.60 11.53 -5.14
C LYS A 164 -25.47 10.36 -4.68
N LYS A 165 -24.90 9.15 -4.58
CA LYS A 165 -25.60 7.97 -4.03
C LYS A 165 -25.95 8.14 -2.55
N ALA A 166 -25.02 8.66 -1.74
CA ALA A 166 -25.25 8.90 -0.32
C ALA A 166 -26.34 9.96 -0.08
N LEU A 167 -26.34 11.05 -0.86
CA LEU A 167 -27.38 12.09 -0.84
C LEU A 167 -28.76 11.53 -1.18
N ASN A 168 -28.86 10.72 -2.24
CA ASN A 168 -30.14 10.11 -2.63
C ASN A 168 -30.66 9.14 -1.57
N LEU A 169 -29.79 8.33 -0.94
CA LEU A 169 -30.20 7.44 0.15
C LEU A 169 -30.69 8.20 1.38
N LYS A 170 -30.04 9.31 1.74
CA LYS A 170 -30.51 10.18 2.83
C LYS A 170 -31.87 10.79 2.51
N LYS A 171 -32.09 11.24 1.26
CA LYS A 171 -33.39 11.77 0.83
C LYS A 171 -34.51 10.74 0.94
N ILE A 172 -34.29 9.52 0.45
CA ILE A 172 -35.27 8.41 0.53
C ILE A 172 -35.57 8.05 2.00
N HIS A 173 -34.54 8.03 2.86
CA HIS A 173 -34.74 7.76 4.28
C HIS A 173 -35.55 8.86 4.95
N PHE A 174 -35.31 10.12 4.61
CA PHE A 174 -36.05 11.26 5.14
C PHE A 174 -37.53 11.21 4.71
N GLU A 175 -37.81 10.95 3.43
CA GLU A 175 -39.17 10.77 2.92
C GLU A 175 -39.92 9.63 3.63
N LYS A 176 -39.27 8.47 3.81
CA LYS A 176 -39.89 7.35 4.56
C LYS A 176 -40.14 7.67 6.03
N HIS A 177 -39.25 8.44 6.66
CA HIS A 177 -39.43 8.87 8.05
C HIS A 177 -40.61 9.85 8.16
N ASP A 178 -40.66 10.86 7.29
CA ASP A 178 -41.75 11.84 7.23
C ASP A 178 -43.11 11.17 7.02
N GLN A 179 -43.17 10.17 6.15
CA GLN A 179 -44.38 9.40 5.89
C GLN A 179 -44.85 8.62 7.14
N ARG A 180 -43.94 7.97 7.88
CA ARG A 180 -44.27 7.31 9.15
C ARG A 180 -44.75 8.29 10.21
N VAL A 181 -44.12 9.46 10.31
CA VAL A 181 -44.53 10.50 11.27
C VAL A 181 -45.94 10.98 10.96
N LYS A 182 -46.27 11.22 9.68
CA LYS A 182 -47.63 11.57 9.25
C LYS A 182 -48.65 10.49 9.58
N GLU A 183 -48.33 9.22 9.35
CA GLU A 183 -49.22 8.09 9.74
C GLU A 183 -49.46 8.02 11.25
N ILE A 184 -48.42 8.24 12.07
CA ILE A 184 -48.55 8.25 13.53
C ILE A 184 -49.43 9.42 13.98
N LEU A 185 -49.24 10.61 13.40
CA LEU A 185 -50.04 11.79 13.70
C LEU A 185 -51.50 11.58 13.31
N GLN A 186 -51.78 11.01 12.13
CA GLN A 186 -53.14 10.68 11.71
C GLN A 186 -53.81 9.65 12.65
N LYS A 187 -53.08 8.61 13.08
CA LYS A 187 -53.60 7.64 14.07
C LYS A 187 -53.91 8.30 15.41
N LYS A 188 -53.03 9.18 15.89
CA LYS A 188 -53.26 9.92 17.14
C LYS A 188 -54.49 10.84 17.02
N HIS A 189 -54.62 11.56 15.92
CA HIS A 189 -55.77 12.43 15.67
C HIS A 189 -57.08 11.63 15.65
N LYS A 190 -57.09 10.49 14.93
CA LYS A 190 -58.28 9.62 14.88
C LYS A 190 -58.65 9.05 16.25
N ASN A 191 -57.68 8.58 17.03
CA ASN A 191 -57.94 8.12 18.39
C ASN A 191 -58.49 9.25 19.27
N GLN A 192 -57.99 10.47 19.11
CA GLN A 192 -58.48 11.62 19.87
C GLN A 192 -59.93 11.95 19.50
N GLU A 193 -60.29 11.96 18.21
CA GLU A 193 -61.68 12.13 17.76
C GLU A 193 -62.60 11.01 18.30
N GLU A 194 -62.13 9.76 18.31
CA GLU A 194 -62.90 8.63 18.86
C GLU A 194 -63.12 8.77 20.36
N HIS A 195 -62.10 9.19 21.11
CA HIS A 195 -62.21 9.48 22.54
C HIS A 195 -63.13 10.67 22.83
N GLU A 196 -63.07 11.74 22.03
CA GLU A 196 -63.96 12.89 22.16
C GLU A 196 -65.42 12.51 21.86
N LYS A 197 -65.68 11.72 20.80
CA LYS A 197 -67.01 11.18 20.51
C LYS A 197 -67.54 10.31 21.66
N TYR A 198 -66.68 9.46 22.23
CA TYR A 198 -67.05 8.63 23.37
C TYR A 198 -67.36 9.48 24.61
N ALA A 199 -66.53 10.47 24.95
CA ALA A 199 -66.77 11.38 26.06
C ALA A 199 -68.07 12.18 25.90
N LEU A 200 -68.34 12.71 24.70
CA LEU A 200 -69.59 13.40 24.37
C LEU A 200 -70.80 12.45 24.44
N SER A 201 -70.64 11.17 24.09
CA SER A 201 -71.69 10.15 24.24
C SER A 201 -72.03 9.89 25.71
N LEU A 202 -71.02 9.89 26.60
CA LEU A 202 -71.22 9.76 28.05
C LEU A 202 -71.90 10.99 28.65
N MET A 203 -71.61 12.19 28.15
CA MET A 203 -72.31 13.42 28.54
C MET A 203 -73.78 13.46 28.11
N LYS A 204 -74.15 12.71 27.06
CA LYS A 204 -75.55 12.57 26.61
C LYS A 204 -76.36 11.53 27.42
N ILE A 205 -75.73 10.76 28.31
CA ILE A 205 -76.45 9.88 29.24
C ILE A 205 -77.14 10.77 30.28
N GLN A 206 -78.45 10.97 30.12
CA GLN A 206 -79.29 11.68 31.08
C GLN A 206 -79.09 11.10 32.49
N LYS A 207 -79.02 11.99 33.49
CA LYS A 207 -78.90 11.70 34.94
C LYS A 207 -79.94 10.71 35.51
N SER A 208 -80.91 10.25 34.71
CA SER A 208 -81.90 9.23 35.08
C SER A 208 -81.33 7.80 35.08
N GLY A 209 -80.24 7.51 34.36
CA GLY A 209 -79.66 6.15 34.25
C GLY A 209 -78.75 5.71 35.40
N TYR A 210 -78.35 6.63 36.29
CA TYR A 210 -77.45 6.30 37.41
C TYR A 210 -78.15 5.62 38.60
N LYS A 211 -79.49 5.58 38.64
CA LYS A 211 -80.23 4.85 39.69
C LYS A 211 -80.19 3.33 39.52
N THR A 212 -79.83 2.83 38.34
CA THR A 212 -79.95 1.39 38.03
C THR A 212 -78.67 0.59 38.24
N PHE A 213 -77.51 1.24 38.36
CA PHE A 213 -76.22 0.57 38.59
C PHE A 213 -75.82 0.44 40.08
N SER A 214 -76.53 1.09 41.01
CA SER A 214 -76.28 0.95 42.45
C SER A 214 -77.09 -0.16 43.13
N ASN A 215 -78.00 -0.84 42.40
CA ASN A 215 -78.92 -1.84 42.99
C ASN A 215 -78.61 -3.30 42.60
N SER A 216 -77.50 -3.60 41.93
CA SER A 216 -77.17 -4.99 41.54
C SER A 216 -76.47 -5.81 42.63
N PHE A 217 -76.45 -5.35 43.90
CA PHE A 217 -75.90 -6.09 45.04
C PHE A 217 -76.95 -6.47 46.10
N GLN A 218 -78.23 -6.58 45.71
CA GLN A 218 -79.28 -7.14 46.56
C GLN A 218 -80.21 -8.07 45.77
N SER A 219 -79.85 -9.34 45.61
CA SER A 219 -80.84 -10.43 45.60
C SER A 219 -80.18 -11.81 45.52
N GLY A 220 -80.28 -12.54 46.63
CA GLY A 220 -80.12 -13.98 46.75
C GLY A 220 -80.52 -14.29 48.18
N ASP A 221 -81.78 -14.70 48.35
CA ASP A 221 -82.47 -15.03 49.62
C ASP A 221 -82.96 -13.84 50.45
N LYS A 222 -84.20 -13.41 50.15
CA LYS A 222 -85.06 -12.80 51.15
C LYS A 222 -85.39 -13.89 52.18
N PRO A 223 -85.04 -13.76 53.48
CA PRO A 223 -85.65 -14.62 54.47
C PRO A 223 -87.14 -14.30 54.49
N GLN A 224 -87.94 -15.35 54.31
CA GLN A 224 -89.39 -15.33 54.41
C GLN A 224 -89.75 -15.04 55.87
N THR A 225 -89.80 -13.76 56.25
CA THR A 225 -90.36 -13.38 57.54
C THR A 225 -91.82 -13.79 57.53
N PRO A 226 -92.30 -14.61 58.49
CA PRO A 226 -93.72 -14.87 58.62
C PRO A 226 -94.36 -13.52 58.96
N GLY A 227 -95.11 -12.97 58.02
CA GLY A 227 -96.12 -11.96 58.29
C GLY A 227 -97.23 -12.57 59.15
N LYS A 228 -96.90 -12.98 60.37
CA LYS A 228 -97.88 -13.23 61.42
C LYS A 228 -98.00 -11.95 62.20
N ASN A 229 -99.12 -11.28 61.96
CA ASN A 229 -99.86 -10.51 62.96
C ASN A 229 -98.98 -9.94 64.07
N ILE A 230 -98.42 -8.74 63.84
CA ILE A 230 -98.11 -7.89 64.98
C ILE A 230 -99.47 -7.66 65.64
N SER A 231 -99.73 -8.40 66.71
CA SER A 231 -100.86 -8.21 67.59
C SER A 231 -100.88 -6.73 67.95
N ARG A 232 -101.81 -5.97 67.36
CA ARG A 232 -102.17 -4.65 67.87
C ARG A 232 -102.49 -4.83 69.34
N LEU A 233 -101.85 -4.00 70.17
CA LEU A 233 -102.10 -3.75 71.60
C LEU A 233 -103.29 -4.54 72.17
N LYS A 234 -102.97 -5.70 72.74
CA LYS A 234 -103.74 -6.41 73.76
C LYS A 234 -102.68 -6.80 74.80
N ASN A 235 -102.54 -6.24 75.99
CA ASN A 235 -103.41 -5.42 76.80
C ASN A 235 -102.51 -4.39 77.49
N ILE A 236 -102.67 -3.11 77.19
CA ILE A 236 -102.34 -2.08 78.19
C ILE A 236 -103.72 -1.61 78.62
N GLU A 237 -104.21 -2.17 79.72
CA GLU A 237 -105.41 -1.62 80.34
C GLU A 237 -105.11 -0.17 80.71
N ILE A 238 -106.06 0.72 80.44
CA ILE A 238 -105.94 2.17 80.60
C ILE A 238 -105.62 2.60 82.06
N ASN A 239 -105.55 1.64 83.00
CA ASN A 239 -105.29 1.84 84.42
C ASN A 239 -103.89 1.42 84.90
N ASP A 240 -102.99 0.92 84.06
CA ASP A 240 -101.63 0.61 84.50
C ASP A 240 -100.77 1.89 84.65
N SER A 241 -100.11 2.01 85.80
CA SER A 241 -99.17 3.10 86.11
C SER A 241 -98.15 3.32 84.98
N ILE A 242 -97.86 4.58 84.68
CA ILE A 242 -96.86 5.03 83.69
C ILE A 242 -95.53 4.29 83.87
N ASP A 243 -95.15 3.96 85.10
CA ASP A 243 -93.90 3.26 85.41
C ASP A 243 -93.85 1.85 84.81
N LYS A 244 -94.97 1.10 84.83
CA LYS A 244 -95.04 -0.24 84.23
C LYS A 244 -94.94 -0.20 82.71
N GLN A 245 -95.49 0.84 82.08
CA GLN A 245 -95.42 1.03 80.64
C GLN A 245 -93.99 1.39 80.20
N LEU A 246 -93.29 2.22 80.98
CA LEU A 246 -91.89 2.55 80.75
C LEU A 246 -90.97 1.34 80.92
N ASP A 247 -91.20 0.52 81.94
CA ASP A 247 -90.45 -0.72 82.17
C ASP A 247 -90.64 -1.72 81.02
N GLU A 248 -91.85 -1.84 80.47
CA GLU A 248 -92.09 -2.71 79.32
C GLU A 248 -91.42 -2.21 78.04
N ILE A 249 -91.41 -0.89 77.80
CA ILE A 249 -90.68 -0.28 76.67
C ILE A 249 -89.18 -0.53 76.82
N LYS A 250 -88.63 -0.33 78.02
CA LYS A 250 -87.21 -0.54 78.31
C LYS A 250 -86.81 -2.00 78.10
N LEU A 251 -87.62 -2.95 78.58
CA LEU A 251 -87.41 -4.38 78.36
C LEU A 251 -87.42 -4.76 76.87
N ARG A 252 -88.30 -4.14 76.07
CA ARG A 252 -88.38 -4.38 74.61
C ARG A 252 -87.18 -3.78 73.88
N MET A 253 -86.71 -2.61 74.29
CA MET A 253 -85.48 -2.01 73.76
C MET A 253 -84.24 -2.85 74.08
N GLU A 254 -84.12 -3.34 75.31
CA GLU A 254 -83.02 -4.22 75.73
C GLU A 254 -83.02 -5.53 74.92
N LYS A 255 -84.18 -6.19 74.75
CA LYS A 255 -84.30 -7.38 73.89
C LYS A 255 -84.01 -7.11 72.41
N SER A 256 -84.23 -5.89 71.91
CA SER A 256 -83.87 -5.51 70.55
C SER A 256 -82.35 -5.29 70.41
N ALA A 257 -81.74 -4.62 71.40
CA ALA A 257 -80.30 -4.40 71.46
C ALA A 257 -79.52 -5.72 71.59
N GLU A 258 -79.99 -6.66 72.40
CA GLU A 258 -79.39 -8.00 72.52
C GLU A 258 -79.43 -8.78 71.21
N ARG A 259 -80.55 -8.71 70.46
CA ARG A 259 -80.66 -9.34 69.14
C ARG A 259 -79.69 -8.73 68.13
N ALA A 260 -79.57 -7.40 68.11
CA ALA A 260 -78.60 -6.72 67.24
C ALA A 260 -77.15 -7.08 67.60
N LYS A 261 -76.82 -7.13 68.91
CA LYS A 261 -75.51 -7.54 69.41
C LYS A 261 -75.17 -8.98 69.04
N LYS A 262 -76.13 -9.89 69.13
CA LYS A 262 -75.95 -11.30 68.73
C LYS A 262 -75.65 -11.44 67.24
N VAL A 263 -76.40 -10.75 66.37
CA VAL A 263 -76.17 -10.75 64.91
C VAL A 263 -74.80 -10.17 64.55
N LEU A 264 -74.37 -9.10 65.24
CA LEU A 264 -73.05 -8.51 65.03
C LEU A 264 -71.93 -9.46 65.49
N ASN A 265 -72.09 -10.12 66.64
CA ASN A 265 -71.14 -11.11 67.12
C ASN A 265 -71.07 -12.35 66.21
N GLU A 266 -72.20 -12.86 65.72
CA GLU A 266 -72.22 -13.96 64.75
C GLU A 266 -71.53 -13.56 63.44
N LYS A 267 -71.75 -12.33 62.95
CA LYS A 267 -71.02 -11.81 61.77
C LYS A 267 -69.53 -11.66 62.02
N ALA A 268 -69.11 -11.18 63.18
CA ALA A 268 -67.71 -11.06 63.56
C ALA A 268 -67.02 -12.42 63.72
N LEU A 269 -67.70 -13.38 64.35
CA LEU A 269 -67.20 -14.75 64.58
C LEU A 269 -67.23 -15.62 63.32
N SER A 270 -68.11 -15.33 62.35
CA SER A 270 -68.20 -16.08 61.09
C SER A 270 -66.97 -15.93 60.18
N GLY A 271 -66.04 -15.02 60.48
CA GLY A 271 -64.81 -14.81 59.70
C GLY A 271 -65.03 -14.30 58.26
N ASN A 272 -66.27 -14.17 57.79
CA ASN A 272 -66.62 -13.85 56.41
C ASN A 272 -66.13 -12.47 55.94
N LEU A 273 -66.05 -11.49 56.85
CA LEU A 273 -65.51 -10.16 56.55
C LEU A 273 -63.98 -10.17 56.36
N LEU A 274 -63.27 -11.00 57.13
CA LEU A 274 -61.82 -11.15 57.02
C LEU A 274 -61.43 -12.02 55.81
N SER A 275 -62.18 -13.09 55.51
CA SER A 275 -61.89 -14.02 54.41
C SER A 275 -62.13 -13.41 53.02
N THR A 276 -63.19 -12.61 52.85
CA THR A 276 -63.51 -11.96 51.56
C THR A 276 -62.50 -10.85 51.22
N ASN A 277 -62.04 -10.08 52.21
CA ASN A 277 -61.02 -9.05 51.99
C ASN A 277 -59.63 -9.63 51.76
N THR A 278 -59.23 -10.67 52.49
CA THR A 278 -57.95 -11.35 52.26
C THR A 278 -57.89 -12.03 50.90
N ASN A 279 -58.99 -12.64 50.43
CA ASN A 279 -59.07 -13.20 49.08
C ASN A 279 -58.97 -12.14 47.99
N LYS A 280 -59.62 -10.99 48.15
CA LYS A 280 -59.52 -9.85 47.21
C LYS A 280 -58.09 -9.31 47.12
N VAL A 281 -57.43 -9.08 48.26
CA VAL A 281 -56.04 -8.59 48.28
C VAL A 281 -55.08 -9.61 47.65
N ARG A 282 -55.27 -10.91 47.92
CA ARG A 282 -54.49 -11.99 47.32
C ARG A 282 -54.62 -12.01 45.80
N MET A 283 -55.85 -11.97 45.28
CA MET A 283 -56.10 -11.96 43.84
C MET A 283 -55.51 -10.72 43.14
N ILE A 284 -55.58 -9.54 43.77
CA ILE A 284 -54.97 -8.32 43.22
C ILE A 284 -53.45 -8.46 43.18
N LYS A 285 -52.84 -9.03 44.22
CA LYS A 285 -51.39 -9.25 44.28
C LYS A 285 -50.92 -10.27 43.24
N GLU A 286 -51.66 -11.35 43.06
CA GLU A 286 -51.41 -12.37 42.02
C GLU A 286 -51.58 -11.77 40.62
N GLY A 287 -52.64 -11.00 40.38
CA GLY A 287 -52.87 -10.31 39.11
C GLY A 287 -51.77 -9.32 38.74
N LEU A 288 -51.31 -8.51 39.71
CA LEU A 288 -50.16 -7.61 39.52
C LEU A 288 -48.86 -8.39 39.24
N SER A 289 -48.63 -9.50 39.94
CA SER A 289 -47.47 -10.36 39.72
C SER A 289 -47.47 -10.91 38.29
N ILE A 290 -48.59 -11.49 37.84
CA ILE A 290 -48.75 -12.04 36.48
C ILE A 290 -48.53 -10.95 35.43
N GLU A 291 -49.06 -9.74 35.64
CA GLU A 291 -48.88 -8.66 34.67
C GLU A 291 -47.44 -8.13 34.62
N THR A 292 -46.74 -8.06 35.75
CA THR A 292 -45.31 -7.74 35.78
C THR A 292 -44.47 -8.81 35.08
N GLU A 293 -44.80 -10.09 35.29
CA GLU A 293 -44.11 -11.21 34.65
C GLU A 293 -44.33 -11.20 33.13
N LYS A 294 -45.56 -10.93 32.67
CA LYS A 294 -45.87 -10.75 31.25
C LYS A 294 -45.05 -9.61 30.62
N LYS A 295 -44.95 -8.47 31.28
CA LYS A 295 -44.11 -7.34 30.81
C LYS A 295 -42.63 -7.71 30.76
N ASN A 296 -42.14 -8.49 31.71
CA ASN A 296 -40.76 -8.96 31.72
C ASN A 296 -40.49 -9.95 30.59
N ILE A 297 -41.42 -10.88 30.33
CA ILE A 297 -41.36 -11.81 29.19
C ILE A 297 -41.34 -11.04 27.87
N GLU A 298 -42.21 -10.04 27.67
CA GLU A 298 -42.20 -9.20 26.47
C GLU A 298 -40.87 -8.46 26.27
N LYS A 299 -40.27 -7.93 27.36
CA LYS A 299 -38.93 -7.33 27.31
C LYS A 299 -37.86 -8.33 26.88
N LEU A 300 -37.88 -9.55 27.43
CA LEU A 300 -36.93 -10.60 27.06
C LEU A 300 -37.07 -11.01 25.59
N PHE A 301 -38.30 -11.14 25.08
CA PHE A 301 -38.55 -11.40 23.66
C PHE A 301 -38.02 -10.28 22.77
N LYS A 302 -38.20 -9.02 23.17
CA LYS A 302 -37.65 -7.87 22.44
C LYS A 302 -36.12 -7.90 22.41
N ILE A 303 -35.46 -8.11 23.55
CA ILE A 303 -34.00 -8.22 23.63
C ILE A 303 -33.48 -9.36 22.75
N LYS A 304 -34.14 -10.53 22.78
CA LYS A 304 -33.79 -11.66 21.92
C LYS A 304 -33.90 -11.32 20.43
N LYS A 305 -34.97 -10.63 20.04
CA LYS A 305 -35.19 -10.19 18.65
C LYS A 305 -34.11 -9.19 18.21
N ASP A 306 -33.81 -8.20 19.05
CA ASP A 306 -32.80 -7.18 18.77
C ASP A 306 -31.39 -7.82 18.66
N LEU A 307 -31.07 -8.80 19.50
CA LEU A 307 -29.84 -9.59 19.42
C LEU A 307 -29.74 -10.41 18.13
N MET A 308 -30.81 -11.10 17.73
CA MET A 308 -30.83 -11.85 16.47
C MET A 308 -30.63 -10.92 15.26
N GLU A 309 -31.28 -9.76 15.25
CA GLU A 309 -31.16 -8.78 14.17
C GLU A 309 -29.78 -8.09 14.15
N SER A 310 -29.16 -7.90 15.32
CA SER A 310 -27.77 -7.45 15.45
C SER A 310 -26.78 -8.49 14.90
N ASN A 311 -26.94 -9.76 15.28
CA ASN A 311 -26.09 -10.86 14.79
C ASN A 311 -26.21 -11.03 13.28
N LYS A 312 -27.42 -10.98 12.73
CA LYS A 312 -27.64 -11.03 11.28
C LYS A 312 -26.91 -9.89 10.55
N ARG A 313 -27.00 -8.66 11.06
CA ARG A 313 -26.24 -7.52 10.51
C ARG A 313 -24.73 -7.73 10.59
N ARG A 314 -24.23 -8.31 11.69
CA ARG A 314 -22.82 -8.64 11.85
C ARG A 314 -22.36 -9.66 10.81
N GLU A 315 -23.13 -10.72 10.58
CA GLU A 315 -22.83 -11.75 9.59
C GLU A 315 -22.84 -11.18 8.16
N GLU A 316 -23.80 -10.34 7.82
CA GLU A 316 -23.85 -9.67 6.51
C GLU A 316 -22.62 -8.77 6.27
N LEU A 317 -22.17 -8.05 7.30
CA LEU A 317 -20.96 -7.23 7.23
C LEU A 317 -19.70 -8.09 7.07
N LEU A 318 -19.58 -9.18 7.84
CA LEU A 318 -18.48 -10.14 7.71
C LEU A 318 -18.44 -10.76 6.32
N TYR A 319 -19.60 -11.14 5.77
CA TYR A 319 -19.69 -11.68 4.40
C TYR A 319 -19.25 -10.67 3.35
N LYS A 320 -19.70 -9.40 3.46
CA LYS A 320 -19.28 -8.32 2.55
C LYS A 320 -17.78 -8.07 2.61
N GLU A 321 -17.20 -8.05 3.81
CA GLU A 321 -15.77 -7.81 3.98
C GLU A 321 -14.93 -9.00 3.48
N LYS A 322 -15.35 -10.26 3.74
CA LYS A 322 -14.72 -11.45 3.15
C LYS A 322 -14.74 -11.41 1.62
N LYS A 323 -15.85 -10.99 1.02
CA LYS A 323 -15.96 -10.81 -0.44
C LYS A 323 -15.00 -9.72 -0.95
N ARG A 324 -14.89 -8.60 -0.23
CA ARG A 324 -13.96 -7.51 -0.56
C ARG A 324 -12.49 -7.96 -0.50
N ILE A 325 -12.12 -8.68 0.55
CA ILE A 325 -10.76 -9.25 0.72
C ILE A 325 -10.44 -10.20 -0.43
N ARG A 326 -11.34 -11.14 -0.74
CA ARG A 326 -11.16 -12.09 -1.86
C ARG A 326 -10.96 -11.36 -3.20
N GLN A 327 -11.74 -10.31 -3.45
CA GLN A 327 -11.60 -9.51 -4.67
C GLN A 327 -10.26 -8.76 -4.73
N ASN A 328 -9.80 -8.23 -3.60
CA ASN A 328 -8.51 -7.56 -3.50
C ASN A 328 -7.34 -8.53 -3.72
N MET A 329 -7.39 -9.73 -3.13
CA MET A 329 -6.39 -10.79 -3.35
C MET A 329 -6.29 -11.15 -4.83
N LYS A 330 -7.43 -11.42 -5.49
CA LYS A 330 -7.46 -11.74 -6.92
C LYS A 330 -6.88 -10.62 -7.80
N ASN A 331 -7.15 -9.37 -7.45
CA ASN A 331 -6.57 -8.22 -8.16
C ASN A 331 -5.06 -8.08 -7.93
N GLN A 332 -4.57 -8.45 -6.75
CA GLN A 332 -3.15 -8.45 -6.43
C GLN A 332 -2.40 -9.56 -7.18
N GLU A 333 -2.97 -10.77 -7.23
CA GLU A 333 -2.45 -11.89 -8.03
C GLU A 333 -2.39 -11.56 -9.52
N MET A 334 -3.43 -10.92 -10.07
CA MET A 334 -3.42 -10.47 -11.47
C MET A 334 -2.32 -9.44 -11.74
N LYS A 335 -2.07 -8.52 -10.79
CA LYS A 335 -1.02 -7.52 -10.91
C LYS A 335 0.38 -8.15 -10.82
N SER A 336 0.59 -9.08 -9.89
CA SER A 336 1.88 -9.78 -9.79
C SER A 336 2.16 -10.61 -11.03
N PHE A 337 1.15 -11.30 -11.57
CA PHE A 337 1.28 -12.05 -12.82
C PHE A 337 1.62 -11.14 -14.01
N ALA A 338 0.95 -9.99 -14.15
CA ALA A 338 1.25 -9.03 -15.20
C ALA A 338 2.68 -8.47 -15.09
N MET A 339 3.12 -8.14 -13.87
CA MET A 339 4.47 -7.65 -13.60
C MET A 339 5.53 -8.72 -13.92
N GLN A 340 5.26 -9.98 -13.59
CA GLN A 340 6.18 -11.08 -13.90
C GLN A 340 6.34 -11.27 -15.41
N LYS A 341 5.24 -11.19 -16.16
CA LYS A 341 5.27 -11.24 -17.63
C LYS A 341 6.06 -10.08 -18.25
N GLU A 342 5.99 -8.88 -17.67
CA GLU A 342 6.82 -7.75 -18.12
C GLU A 342 8.31 -7.97 -17.83
N ILE A 343 8.66 -8.57 -16.68
CA ILE A 343 10.04 -8.92 -16.34
C ILE A 343 10.59 -9.97 -17.30
N GLU A 344 9.82 -11.04 -17.57
CA GLU A 344 10.20 -12.09 -18.53
C GLU A 344 10.41 -11.51 -19.93
N LYS A 345 9.51 -10.63 -20.39
CA LYS A 345 9.68 -9.94 -21.68
C LYS A 345 10.93 -9.07 -21.70
N ALA A 346 11.20 -8.32 -20.63
CA ALA A 346 12.38 -7.47 -20.54
C ALA A 346 13.69 -8.30 -20.48
N GLN A 347 13.66 -9.51 -19.94
CA GLN A 347 14.79 -10.44 -19.98
C GLN A 347 15.01 -10.97 -21.39
N ALA A 348 13.96 -11.45 -22.05
CA ALA A 348 14.04 -11.92 -23.44
C ALA A 348 14.55 -10.82 -24.40
N ASP A 349 14.08 -9.58 -24.23
CA ASP A 349 14.55 -8.44 -25.04
C ASP A 349 16.05 -8.15 -24.79
N LYS A 350 16.54 -8.31 -23.55
CA LYS A 350 17.97 -8.16 -23.24
C LYS A 350 18.82 -9.25 -23.86
N GLU A 351 18.37 -10.50 -23.82
CA GLU A 351 19.05 -11.65 -24.44
C GLU A 351 19.14 -11.47 -25.95
N ARG A 352 18.03 -11.08 -26.59
CA ARG A 352 18.01 -10.78 -28.02
C ARG A 352 18.98 -9.66 -28.42
N ILE A 353 19.03 -8.56 -27.65
CA ILE A 353 19.99 -7.47 -27.90
C ILE A 353 21.44 -7.96 -27.73
N PHE A 354 21.68 -8.88 -26.81
CA PHE A 354 23.01 -9.46 -26.60
C PHE A 354 23.42 -10.35 -27.78
N GLU A 355 22.50 -11.19 -28.27
CA GLU A 355 22.71 -12.01 -29.49
C GLU A 355 22.98 -11.15 -30.72
N GLU A 356 22.14 -10.12 -30.98
CA GLU A 356 22.33 -9.20 -32.10
C GLU A 356 23.71 -8.50 -32.06
N LYS A 357 24.18 -8.13 -30.85
CA LYS A 357 25.52 -7.56 -30.67
C LYS A 357 26.63 -8.58 -30.90
N SER A 358 26.41 -9.84 -30.51
CA SER A 358 27.37 -10.93 -30.73
C SER A 358 27.53 -11.21 -32.22
N GLU A 359 26.43 -11.33 -32.96
CA GLU A 359 26.43 -11.50 -34.41
C GLU A 359 27.13 -10.35 -35.12
N LEU A 360 26.88 -9.10 -34.71
CA LEU A 360 27.54 -7.94 -35.28
C LEU A 360 29.06 -7.98 -35.06
N LYS A 361 29.50 -8.37 -33.85
CA LYS A 361 30.93 -8.54 -33.56
C LYS A 361 31.56 -9.62 -34.43
N GLU A 362 30.87 -10.74 -34.66
CA GLU A 362 31.38 -11.81 -35.52
C GLU A 362 31.49 -11.35 -36.98
N LYS A 363 30.49 -10.64 -37.50
CA LYS A 363 30.54 -10.03 -38.84
C LYS A 363 31.72 -9.07 -38.99
N MET A 364 31.91 -8.16 -38.04
CA MET A 364 33.06 -7.23 -38.04
C MET A 364 34.40 -7.98 -37.97
N LYS A 365 34.50 -9.06 -37.19
CA LYS A 365 35.72 -9.86 -37.10
C LYS A 365 36.05 -10.52 -38.44
N LYS A 366 35.05 -11.04 -39.16
CA LYS A 366 35.22 -11.62 -40.50
C LYS A 366 35.67 -10.56 -41.52
N GLU A 367 35.07 -9.38 -41.47
CA GLU A 367 35.42 -8.26 -42.35
C GLU A 367 36.86 -7.77 -42.12
N ILE A 368 37.25 -7.54 -40.85
CA ILE A 368 38.62 -7.15 -40.50
C ILE A 368 39.63 -8.21 -40.98
N LYS A 369 39.32 -9.49 -40.78
CA LYS A 369 40.18 -10.58 -41.27
C LYS A 369 40.30 -10.54 -42.80
N GLY A 370 39.20 -10.35 -43.53
CA GLY A 370 39.23 -10.22 -44.98
C GLY A 370 40.10 -9.07 -45.47
N VAL A 371 40.03 -7.89 -44.83
CA VAL A 371 40.89 -6.75 -45.17
C VAL A 371 42.37 -7.05 -44.91
N ILE A 372 42.69 -7.69 -43.78
CA ILE A 372 44.06 -8.10 -43.45
C ILE A 372 44.60 -9.10 -44.48
N ASP A 373 43.81 -10.12 -44.84
CA ASP A 373 44.20 -11.15 -45.80
C ASP A 373 44.47 -10.55 -47.19
N ILE A 374 43.64 -9.62 -47.65
CA ILE A 374 43.87 -8.86 -48.90
C ILE A 374 45.19 -8.07 -48.83
N GLY A 375 45.45 -7.42 -47.68
CA GLY A 375 46.70 -6.70 -47.44
C GLY A 375 47.93 -7.60 -47.55
N TYR A 376 47.89 -8.79 -46.94
CA TYR A 376 48.96 -9.78 -47.04
C TYR A 376 49.15 -10.28 -48.47
N GLN A 377 48.07 -10.58 -49.19
CA GLN A 377 48.15 -10.99 -50.60
C GLN A 377 48.80 -9.91 -51.47
N ALA A 378 48.42 -8.64 -51.30
CA ALA A 378 49.00 -7.54 -52.05
C ALA A 378 50.50 -7.34 -51.73
N MET A 379 50.91 -7.48 -50.47
CA MET A 379 52.33 -7.43 -50.09
C MET A 379 53.12 -8.61 -50.66
N SER A 380 52.57 -9.83 -50.59
CA SER A 380 53.17 -11.03 -51.17
C SER A 380 53.37 -10.88 -52.67
N TYR A 381 52.35 -10.40 -53.39
CA TYR A 381 52.44 -10.13 -54.82
C TYR A 381 53.52 -9.08 -55.14
N LYS A 382 53.56 -7.96 -54.39
CA LYS A 382 54.62 -6.95 -54.55
C LYS A 382 56.02 -7.54 -54.32
N ALA A 383 56.19 -8.41 -53.33
CA ALA A 383 57.47 -9.07 -53.08
C ALA A 383 57.86 -10.00 -54.24
N GLN A 384 56.93 -10.77 -54.79
CA GLN A 384 57.16 -11.62 -55.95
C GLN A 384 57.57 -10.81 -57.19
N MET A 385 56.91 -9.67 -57.45
CA MET A 385 57.26 -8.79 -58.57
C MET A 385 58.67 -8.22 -58.41
N ARG A 386 59.04 -7.73 -57.21
CA ARG A 386 60.41 -7.26 -56.94
C ARG A 386 61.45 -8.35 -57.14
N LYS A 387 61.16 -9.59 -56.73
CA LYS A 387 62.06 -10.72 -56.95
C LYS A 387 62.29 -10.99 -58.44
N ARG A 388 61.23 -10.98 -59.26
CA ARG A 388 61.36 -11.10 -60.71
C ARG A 388 62.18 -9.98 -61.33
N ASP A 389 61.96 -8.73 -60.91
CA ASP A 389 62.73 -7.58 -61.41
C ASP A 389 64.22 -7.70 -61.06
N GLN A 390 64.54 -8.16 -59.84
CA GLN A 390 65.91 -8.44 -59.41
C GLN A 390 66.55 -9.56 -60.24
N GLU A 391 65.83 -10.66 -60.48
CA GLU A 391 66.31 -11.76 -61.33
C GLU A 391 66.53 -11.31 -62.78
N MET A 392 65.64 -10.50 -63.35
CA MET A 392 65.81 -9.95 -64.71
C MET A 392 67.02 -9.02 -64.79
N ASN A 393 67.20 -8.13 -63.82
CA ASN A 393 68.36 -7.25 -63.76
C ASN A 393 69.66 -8.03 -63.59
N PHE A 394 69.67 -9.07 -62.76
CA PHE A 394 70.82 -9.94 -62.59
C PHE A 394 71.20 -10.65 -63.89
N ASN A 395 70.22 -11.23 -64.60
CA ASN A 395 70.44 -11.88 -65.89
C ASN A 395 70.96 -10.91 -66.95
N ARG A 396 70.46 -9.67 -66.95
CA ARG A 396 70.95 -8.61 -67.85
C ARG A 396 72.42 -8.27 -67.55
N LEU A 397 72.77 -8.04 -66.29
CA LEU A 397 74.15 -7.75 -65.87
C LEU A 397 75.10 -8.90 -66.20
N GLN A 398 74.67 -10.15 -66.04
CA GLN A 398 75.46 -11.30 -66.45
C GLN A 398 75.72 -11.29 -67.96
N LYS A 399 74.69 -11.08 -68.79
CA LYS A 399 74.86 -10.99 -70.25
C LYS A 399 75.81 -9.86 -70.65
N GLU A 400 75.62 -8.67 -70.07
CA GLU A 400 76.49 -7.52 -70.32
C GLU A 400 77.95 -7.82 -69.93
N SER A 401 78.17 -8.50 -68.80
CA SER A 401 79.48 -8.98 -68.35
C SER A 401 80.10 -10.00 -69.30
N PHE A 402 79.33 -11.00 -69.76
CA PHE A 402 79.77 -11.98 -70.75
C PHE A 402 80.16 -11.31 -72.08
N THR A 403 79.32 -10.42 -72.60
CA THR A 403 79.62 -9.69 -73.85
C THR A 403 80.85 -8.79 -73.70
N ALA A 404 81.02 -8.12 -72.55
CA ALA A 404 82.21 -7.32 -72.27
C ALA A 404 83.47 -8.20 -72.22
N ARG A 405 83.38 -9.39 -71.61
CA ARG A 405 84.47 -10.37 -71.57
C ARG A 405 84.82 -10.87 -72.97
N GLU A 406 83.84 -11.23 -73.78
CA GLU A 406 84.07 -11.67 -75.17
C GLU A 406 84.76 -10.59 -75.99
N LYS A 407 84.30 -9.33 -75.92
CA LYS A 407 84.96 -8.20 -76.58
C LYS A 407 86.41 -7.99 -76.12
N ARG A 408 86.70 -8.20 -74.82
CA ARG A 408 88.08 -8.13 -74.30
C ARG A 408 88.94 -9.27 -74.84
N LEU A 409 88.43 -10.51 -74.84
CA LEU A 409 89.13 -11.66 -75.41
C LEU A 409 89.38 -11.51 -76.91
N GLU A 410 88.44 -10.94 -77.65
CA GLU A 410 88.59 -10.64 -79.07
C GLU A 410 89.63 -9.56 -79.32
N LYS A 411 89.68 -8.50 -78.49
CA LYS A 411 90.78 -7.52 -78.50
C LYS A 411 92.14 -8.20 -78.26
N ILE A 412 92.23 -9.11 -77.29
CA ILE A 412 93.47 -9.86 -77.01
C ILE A 412 93.89 -10.67 -78.24
N ARG A 413 92.97 -11.45 -78.84
CA ARG A 413 93.24 -12.21 -80.08
C ARG A 413 93.68 -11.33 -81.24
N LEU A 414 93.05 -10.17 -81.42
CA LEU A 414 93.43 -9.19 -82.45
C LEU A 414 94.83 -8.63 -82.18
N THR A 415 95.17 -8.25 -80.94
CA THR A 415 96.54 -7.83 -80.59
C THR A 415 97.57 -8.95 -80.74
N GLU A 416 97.24 -10.20 -80.43
CA GLU A 416 98.09 -11.37 -80.67
C GLU A 416 98.30 -11.60 -82.18
N SER A 417 97.28 -11.38 -83.01
CA SER A 417 97.39 -11.49 -84.47
C SER A 417 98.22 -10.36 -85.11
N LEU A 418 98.10 -9.14 -84.59
CA LEU A 418 98.88 -7.96 -85.01
C LEU A 418 100.35 -8.02 -84.55
N ASN A 419 100.65 -8.70 -83.44
CA ASN A 419 101.99 -8.81 -82.88
C ASN A 419 102.78 -10.05 -83.34
N ARG A 420 102.27 -10.82 -84.31
CA ARG A 420 103.04 -11.92 -84.95
C ARG A 420 104.33 -11.46 -85.66
N SER A 421 104.64 -10.16 -85.71
CA SER A 421 105.86 -9.63 -86.31
C SER A 421 106.81 -8.85 -85.37
N LYS A 422 106.59 -8.80 -84.04
CA LYS A 422 107.50 -8.10 -83.10
C LYS A 422 107.57 -8.75 -81.69
N GLY A 423 108.76 -9.30 -81.37
CA GLY A 423 109.40 -9.48 -80.04
C GLY A 423 108.56 -9.95 -78.83
N GLU A 424 108.84 -11.17 -78.35
CA GLU A 424 108.13 -11.90 -77.26
C GLU A 424 108.11 -11.26 -75.86
N SER A 425 108.98 -10.29 -75.57
CA SER A 425 109.18 -9.75 -74.20
C SER A 425 107.97 -8.96 -73.65
N ASP A 426 107.35 -8.14 -74.49
CA ASP A 426 106.33 -7.18 -74.03
C ASP A 426 104.92 -7.81 -73.95
N ILE A 427 104.71 -8.90 -74.69
CA ILE A 427 103.43 -9.64 -74.74
C ILE A 427 103.15 -10.33 -73.40
N LYS A 428 104.17 -10.89 -72.75
CA LYS A 428 104.02 -11.59 -71.46
C LYS A 428 103.55 -10.64 -70.35
N LYS A 429 104.10 -9.41 -70.32
CA LYS A 429 103.71 -8.40 -69.32
C LYS A 429 102.28 -7.89 -69.50
N ILE A 430 101.82 -7.73 -70.74
CA ILE A 430 100.45 -7.28 -71.02
C ILE A 430 99.44 -8.39 -70.68
N LYS A 431 99.75 -9.65 -71.02
CA LYS A 431 98.94 -10.81 -70.68
C LYS A 431 98.79 -10.98 -69.16
N ASP A 432 99.90 -10.94 -68.43
CA ASP A 432 99.89 -11.12 -66.97
C ASP A 432 99.11 -9.98 -66.26
N ARG A 433 99.20 -8.75 -66.78
CA ARG A 433 98.46 -7.59 -66.24
C ARG A 433 96.95 -7.71 -66.48
N LEU A 434 96.53 -8.13 -67.67
CA LEU A 434 95.12 -8.30 -68.02
C LEU A 434 94.50 -9.52 -67.32
N GLU A 435 95.24 -10.62 -67.16
CA GLU A 435 94.78 -11.77 -66.37
C GLU A 435 94.63 -11.43 -64.88
N ALA A 436 95.50 -10.57 -64.34
CA ALA A 436 95.39 -10.07 -62.98
C ALA A 436 94.13 -9.21 -62.79
N GLU A 437 93.84 -8.30 -63.73
CA GLU A 437 92.63 -7.47 -63.71
C GLU A 437 91.33 -8.30 -63.78
N ILE A 438 91.31 -9.38 -64.57
CA ILE A 438 90.16 -10.31 -64.63
C ILE A 438 89.94 -11.02 -63.28
N ARG A 439 91.03 -11.40 -62.57
CA ARG A 439 90.92 -12.05 -61.26
C ARG A 439 90.42 -11.09 -60.18
N THR A 440 90.84 -9.82 -60.18
CA THR A 440 90.36 -8.82 -59.21
C THR A 440 88.90 -8.44 -59.44
N ASP A 441 88.44 -8.33 -60.68
CA ASP A 441 87.01 -8.07 -60.97
C ASP A 441 86.10 -9.24 -60.55
N MET A 442 86.55 -10.49 -60.72
CA MET A 442 85.84 -11.68 -60.21
C MET A 442 85.76 -11.68 -58.68
N GLY A 443 86.84 -11.27 -58.00
CA GLY A 443 86.87 -11.15 -56.55
C GLY A 443 85.93 -10.06 -56.01
N ASN A 444 85.82 -8.93 -56.72
CA ASN A 444 84.94 -7.82 -56.32
C ASN A 444 83.45 -8.09 -56.59
N ASN A 445 83.11 -8.76 -57.70
CA ASN A 445 81.73 -9.13 -57.97
C ASN A 445 81.18 -10.17 -56.99
N ASN A 446 82.02 -11.05 -56.43
CA ASN A 446 81.60 -11.97 -55.36
C ASN A 446 81.52 -11.31 -53.97
N ARG A 447 82.13 -10.15 -53.76
CA ARG A 447 82.14 -9.44 -52.46
C ARG A 447 80.89 -8.58 -52.22
N ILE A 448 80.10 -8.32 -53.25
CA ILE A 448 78.84 -7.56 -53.17
C ILE A 448 77.65 -8.48 -52.78
N PHE A 449 77.87 -9.79 -52.65
CA PHE A 449 76.83 -10.80 -52.40
C PHE A 449 76.99 -11.58 -51.06
N LEU A 450 77.77 -11.05 -50.12
CA LEU A 450 77.69 -11.38 -48.67
C LEU A 450 77.23 -10.12 -47.94
#